data_AF-H6NAD1-F1
#
_entry.id   AF-H6NAD1-F1
#
_cell.length_a   1.000
_cell.length_b   1.000
_cell.length_c   1.000
_cell.angle_alpha   90.00
_cell.angle_beta   90.00
_cell.angle_gamma   90.00
#
_symmetry.space_group_name_H-M   'P 1'
#
loop_
_entity.id
_entity.type
_entity.pdbx_description
1 polymer ?
#
loop_
_entity_poly.entity_id
_entity_poly.type
_entity_poly.pdbx_seq_one_letter_code
_entity_poly.pdbx_strand_id
1 'polypeptide(L)'
;MGLEMRDRCETCTKALDRTSTAYICTHECTFCPECTEAVHHVCPNCGGELVKRPRSGPAVTSCPFRSQSVHSAAGHAGYRIPD
;
A
#
# COMPACT_ATOMS: atom_id res chain seq x y z
N MET A 1 -15.80 -22.50 18.80
CA MET A 1 -14.75 -21.53 18.46
C MET A 1 -15.05 -20.99 17.07
N GLY A 2 -15.43 -19.72 16.95
CA GLY A 2 -15.78 -19.09 15.66
C GLY A 2 -15.14 -17.71 15.59
N LEU A 3 -14.29 -17.50 14.58
CA LEU A 3 -13.43 -16.33 14.40
C LEU A 3 -14.25 -15.05 14.23
N GLU A 4 -14.14 -14.13 15.19
CA GLU A 4 -14.70 -12.78 15.10
C GLU A 4 -14.00 -11.95 14.03
N MET A 5 -14.78 -11.28 13.19
CA MET A 5 -14.32 -10.31 12.18
C MET A 5 -13.39 -9.27 12.82
N ARG A 6 -12.10 -9.29 12.47
CA ARG A 6 -11.06 -8.44 13.08
C ARG A 6 -11.02 -7.07 12.40
N ASP A 7 -11.98 -6.20 12.74
CA ASP A 7 -11.89 -4.75 12.53
C ASP A 7 -11.31 -4.05 13.79
N ARG A 8 -10.33 -4.69 14.41
CA ARG A 8 -9.76 -4.27 15.68
C ARG A 8 -8.24 -4.27 15.65
N CYS A 9 -7.64 -3.35 16.40
CA CYS A 9 -6.18 -3.22 16.50
C CYS A 9 -5.56 -4.52 16.99
N GLU A 10 -4.49 -5.03 16.37
CA GLU A 10 -3.83 -6.25 16.85
C GLU A 10 -3.06 -6.06 18.16
N THR A 11 -2.68 -4.82 18.51
CA THR A 11 -2.02 -4.52 19.80
C THR A 11 -3.03 -4.31 20.91
N CYS A 12 -4.00 -3.41 20.73
CA CYS A 12 -4.88 -2.96 21.81
C CYS A 12 -6.33 -3.45 21.67
N THR A 13 -6.67 -4.19 20.60
CA THR A 13 -8.01 -4.75 20.37
C THR A 13 -9.12 -3.69 20.27
N LYS A 14 -8.76 -2.40 20.15
CA LYS A 14 -9.70 -1.28 19.96
C LYS A 14 -10.43 -1.44 18.64
N ALA A 15 -11.73 -1.16 18.61
CA ALA A 15 -12.52 -1.14 17.37
C ALA A 15 -12.03 0.01 16.47
N LEU A 16 -11.64 -0.30 15.23
CA LEU A 16 -11.35 0.69 14.21
C LEU A 16 -12.56 0.81 13.30
N ASP A 17 -13.24 1.94 13.35
CA ASP A 17 -14.34 2.21 12.42
C ASP A 17 -13.81 2.42 11.00
N ARG A 18 -14.61 2.10 9.98
CA ARG A 18 -14.25 2.30 8.56
C ARG A 18 -13.95 3.77 8.22
N THR A 19 -14.44 4.70 9.01
CA THR A 19 -14.21 6.14 8.88
C THR A 19 -12.94 6.62 9.61
N SER A 20 -12.52 5.88 10.64
CA SER A 20 -11.38 6.26 11.48
C SER A 20 -10.05 6.07 10.76
N THR A 21 -9.03 6.82 11.20
CA THR A 21 -7.66 6.62 10.72
C THR A 21 -7.16 5.28 11.23
N ALA A 22 -6.80 4.39 10.30
CA ALA A 22 -6.25 3.07 10.56
C ALA A 22 -4.97 2.91 9.75
N TYR A 23 -4.01 2.13 10.26
CA TYR A 23 -2.82 1.73 9.52
C TYR A 23 -2.86 0.23 9.26
N ILE A 24 -2.39 -0.17 8.09
CA ILE A 24 -2.36 -1.56 7.64
C ILE A 24 -0.97 -1.89 7.10
N CYS A 25 -0.47 -3.10 7.36
CA CYS A 25 0.78 -3.59 6.78
C CYS A 25 0.52 -4.49 5.55
N THR A 26 1.58 -4.90 4.85
CA THR A 26 1.49 -5.80 3.69
C THR A 26 0.92 -7.19 4.00
N HIS A 27 0.90 -7.60 5.26
CA HIS A 27 0.33 -8.86 5.73
C HIS A 27 -1.06 -8.67 6.35
N GLU A 28 -1.70 -7.52 6.08
CA GLU A 28 -3.08 -7.23 6.49
C GLU A 28 -3.27 -7.04 8.01
N CYS A 29 -2.19 -6.88 8.78
CA CYS A 29 -2.27 -6.48 10.19
C CYS A 29 -2.77 -5.04 10.30
N THR A 30 -3.78 -4.79 11.15
CA THR A 30 -4.39 -3.46 11.34
C THR A 30 -4.05 -2.88 12.71
N PHE A 31 -3.62 -1.61 12.74
CA PHE A 31 -3.26 -0.89 13.96
C PHE A 31 -3.90 0.49 14.01
N CYS A 32 -4.22 0.95 15.22
CA CYS A 32 -4.67 2.33 15.46
C CYS A 32 -3.49 3.31 15.37
N PRO A 33 -3.75 4.62 15.13
CA PRO A 33 -2.71 5.64 15.06
C PRO A 33 -1.83 5.65 16.32
N GLU A 34 -2.44 5.53 17.50
CA GLU A 34 -1.74 5.51 18.79
C GLU A 34 -0.71 4.36 18.86
N CYS A 35 -1.11 3.15 18.46
CA CYS A 35 -0.18 2.02 18.43
C CYS A 35 0.86 2.16 17.32
N THR A 36 0.49 2.73 16.18
CA THR A 36 1.41 2.95 15.04
C THR A 36 2.52 3.92 15.42
N GLU A 37 2.19 4.99 16.15
CA GLU A 37 3.17 5.93 16.70
C GLU A 37 4.11 5.26 17.70
N ALA A 38 3.58 4.39 18.57
CA ALA A 38 4.40 3.66 19.55
C ALA A 38 5.39 2.68 18.90
N VAL A 39 5.07 2.15 17.72
CA VAL A 39 5.94 1.23 16.97
C VAL A 39 6.66 1.91 15.80
N HIS A 40 6.66 3.24 15.75
CA HIS A 40 7.34 4.05 14.73
C HIS A 40 7.01 3.64 13.28
N HIS A 41 5.73 3.38 13.00
CA HIS A 41 5.28 2.90 11.68
C HIS A 41 5.89 1.57 11.23
N VAL A 42 6.42 0.74 12.14
CA VAL A 42 6.92 -0.61 11.85
C VAL A 42 6.05 -1.64 12.54
N CYS A 43 5.50 -2.58 11.78
CA CYS A 43 4.69 -3.66 12.34
C CYS A 43 5.56 -4.57 13.23
N PRO A 44 5.27 -4.73 14.54
CA PRO A 44 6.08 -5.59 15.42
C PRO A 44 5.91 -7.09 15.13
N ASN A 45 4.81 -7.47 14.48
CA ASN A 45 4.55 -8.87 14.11
C ASN A 45 5.21 -9.27 12.77
N CYS A 46 5.34 -8.33 11.84
CA CYS A 46 5.80 -8.62 10.47
C CYS A 46 7.13 -7.96 10.11
N GLY A 47 7.55 -6.92 10.82
CA GLY A 47 8.70 -6.08 10.46
C GLY A 47 8.49 -5.18 9.24
N GLY A 48 7.29 -5.16 8.65
CA GLY A 48 6.95 -4.32 7.49
C GLY A 48 6.49 -2.91 7.88
N GLU A 49 6.47 -2.00 6.91
CA GLU A 49 5.98 -0.63 7.10
C GLU A 49 4.45 -0.58 7.24
N LEU A 50 3.99 0.25 8.18
CA LEU A 50 2.59 0.54 8.43
C LEU A 50 2.16 1.77 7.65
N VAL A 51 1.39 1.53 6.59
CA VAL A 51 0.83 2.59 5.74
C VAL A 51 -0.62 2.87 6.11
N LYS A 52 -1.06 4.11 5.91
CA LYS A 52 -2.44 4.51 6.23
C LYS A 52 -3.42 3.77 5.32
N ARG A 53 -4.45 3.15 5.91
CA ARG A 53 -5.49 2.41 5.18
C ARG A 53 -6.14 3.36 4.15
N PRO A 54 -6.09 3.06 2.85
CA PRO A 54 -6.72 3.88 1.85
C PRO A 54 -8.23 3.87 2.08
N ARG A 55 -8.83 5.05 2.26
CA ARG A 55 -10.28 5.17 2.39
C ARG A 55 -10.89 5.02 0.99
N SER A 56 -11.87 4.12 0.85
CA SER A 56 -12.70 4.03 -0.35
C SER A 56 -13.63 5.25 -0.46
N GLY A 57 -13.05 6.43 -0.71
CA GLY A 57 -13.75 7.55 -1.35
C GLY A 57 -13.60 7.40 -2.88
N PRO A 58 -14.30 8.21 -3.70
CA PRO A 58 -14.11 8.15 -5.15
C PRO A 58 -12.63 8.32 -5.43
N ALA A 59 -12.00 7.26 -5.94
CA ALA A 59 -10.60 7.24 -6.28
C ALA A 59 -10.35 8.42 -7.21
N VAL A 60 -9.68 9.46 -6.71
CA VAL A 60 -9.08 10.47 -7.56
C VAL A 60 -7.99 9.73 -8.32
N THR A 61 -8.41 9.20 -9.47
CA THR A 61 -7.57 8.70 -10.53
C THR A 61 -6.75 9.89 -11.01
N SER A 62 -5.61 10.12 -10.38
CA SER A 62 -4.60 11.00 -10.95
C SER A 62 -3.24 10.70 -10.33
N CYS A 63 -2.72 9.51 -10.59
CA CYS A 63 -1.29 9.39 -10.81
C CYS A 63 -1.08 9.46 -12.34
N PRO A 64 -0.59 10.57 -12.90
CA PRO A 64 -0.12 10.61 -14.29
C PRO A 64 1.26 9.93 -14.44
N PHE A 65 1.57 8.96 -13.57
CA PHE A 65 2.86 8.29 -13.54
C PHE A 65 2.75 6.93 -14.20
N ARG A 66 2.54 6.95 -15.52
CA ARG A 66 2.73 5.79 -16.39
C ARG A 66 4.24 5.53 -16.51
N SER A 67 4.83 4.97 -15.46
CA SER A 67 6.14 4.34 -15.52
C SER A 67 5.97 2.88 -15.96
N GLN A 68 6.20 2.63 -17.25
CA GLN A 68 6.61 1.36 -17.92
C GLN A 68 6.30 1.54 -19.43
N SER A 69 7.21 1.42 -20.40
CA SER A 69 8.37 0.51 -20.51
C SER A 69 9.48 1.12 -21.38
N VAL A 70 10.70 1.20 -20.86
CA VAL A 70 11.92 1.23 -21.69
C VAL A 70 12.38 -0.22 -21.88
N HIS A 71 11.68 -0.97 -22.72
CA HIS A 71 12.27 -2.18 -23.28
C HIS A 71 13.13 -1.75 -24.47
N SER A 72 14.43 -1.80 -24.24
CA SER A 72 15.49 -1.68 -25.23
C SER A 72 15.19 -2.51 -26.47
N ALA A 73 14.91 -1.85 -27.58
CA ALA A 73 15.07 -2.41 -28.91
C ALA A 73 16.28 -1.74 -29.56
N ALA A 74 17.47 -2.16 -29.14
CA ALA A 74 18.64 -2.11 -30.01
C ALA A 74 18.39 -3.12 -31.13
N GLY A 75 18.23 -2.64 -32.37
CA GLY A 75 17.93 -3.52 -33.51
C GLY A 75 17.86 -2.77 -34.85
N HIS A 76 19.03 -2.56 -35.42
CA HIS A 76 19.36 -2.03 -36.76
C HIS A 76 18.35 -2.31 -37.90
N ALA A 77 17.89 -1.25 -38.58
CA ALA A 77 17.52 -1.25 -40.01
C ALA A 77 17.62 0.22 -40.48
N GLY A 78 18.69 0.69 -41.11
CA GLY A 78 19.18 0.19 -42.39
C GLY A 78 18.31 0.70 -43.54
N TYR A 79 18.12 2.02 -43.68
CA TYR A 79 17.50 2.63 -44.87
C TYR A 79 18.46 3.57 -45.59
N ARG A 80 18.33 3.56 -46.92
CA ARG A 80 19.38 3.65 -47.93
C ARG A 80 19.88 5.07 -48.25
N ILE A 81 21.10 5.12 -48.77
CA ILE A 81 21.78 6.26 -49.41
C ILE A 81 21.06 6.63 -50.74
N PRO A 82 20.91 7.92 -51.07
CA PRO A 82 20.47 8.39 -52.40
C PRO A 82 21.67 8.62 -53.36
N ASP A 83 21.48 8.27 -54.63
CA ASP A 83 22.05 8.94 -55.82
C ASP A 83 20.89 9.26 -56.78
#